data_AF-A0A820VAX8-F1
#
_entry.id   AF-A0A820VAX8-F1
#
_cell.length_a   1.000
_cell.length_b   1.000
_cell.length_c   1.000
_cell.angle_alpha   90.00
_cell.angle_beta   90.00
_cell.angle_gamma   90.00
#
_symmetry.space_group_name_H-M   'P 1'
#
loop_
_entity.id
_entity.type
_entity.pdbx_description
1 polymer ?
#
loop_
_entity_poly.entity_id
_entity_poly.type
_entity_poly.pdbx_seq_one_letter_code
_entity_poly.pdbx_strand_id
1 'polypeptide(L)'
;MGKACSSIFFTLSSLSTIHFLYQYSLRFFMDIFEHVLYHNKRLESITDPAQRLDIILKCLFETVFIRVSRGMLHRDRITLAVQLTRIYLKNIVGNHMTFENEFFEMAQALEENTDMVRIDNKLSDPQKRALSHLTKNIPSFKNLERHISSNVDTFDKWLNSNDNASQVPVVWDNTTNEISTAVYS
;
A
#
# COMPACT_ATOMS: atom_id res chain seq x y z
N MET A 1 -9.45 -1.08 -18.55
CA MET A 1 -8.51 -2.23 -18.56
C MET A 1 -7.11 -1.88 -19.06
N GLY A 2 -6.96 -1.28 -20.25
CA GLY A 2 -5.63 -0.98 -20.83
C GLY A 2 -4.69 -0.20 -19.91
N LYS A 3 -5.21 0.83 -19.22
CA LYS A 3 -4.42 1.62 -18.24
C LYS A 3 -3.86 0.78 -17.07
N ALA A 4 -4.63 -0.20 -16.57
CA ALA A 4 -4.20 -1.10 -15.50
C ALA A 4 -3.08 -2.03 -15.97
N CYS A 5 -3.25 -2.63 -17.16
CA CYS A 5 -2.25 -3.52 -17.75
C CYS A 5 -0.94 -2.80 -18.05
N SER A 6 -1.00 -1.59 -18.63
CA SER A 6 0.18 -0.76 -18.85
C SER A 6 0.86 -0.40 -17.53
N SER A 7 0.09 -0.03 -16.49
CA SER A 7 0.65 0.29 -15.17
C SER A 7 1.36 -0.90 -14.53
N ILE A 8 0.76 -2.10 -14.58
CA ILE A 8 1.39 -3.34 -14.09
C ILE A 8 2.69 -3.61 -14.84
N PHE A 9 2.68 -3.52 -16.17
CA PHE A 9 3.88 -3.73 -16.98
C PHE A 9 4.98 -2.72 -16.65
N PHE A 10 4.65 -1.43 -16.51
CA PHE A 10 5.63 -0.42 -16.12
C PHE A 10 6.22 -0.70 -14.74
N THR A 11 5.41 -1.10 -13.76
CA THR A 11 5.93 -1.49 -12.45
C THR A 11 6.83 -2.71 -12.51
N LEU A 12 6.47 -3.74 -13.29
CA LEU A 12 7.33 -4.91 -13.51
C LEU A 12 8.67 -4.52 -14.16
N SER A 13 8.64 -3.62 -15.14
CA SER A 13 9.85 -3.09 -15.78
C SER A 13 10.72 -2.33 -14.77
N SER A 14 10.10 -1.52 -13.90
CA SER A 14 10.78 -0.79 -12.83
C SER A 14 11.39 -1.70 -11.75
N LEU A 15 10.97 -2.96 -11.60
CA LEU A 15 11.61 -3.89 -10.65
C LEU A 15 13.09 -4.14 -10.97
N SER A 16 13.49 -3.97 -12.24
CA SER A 16 14.87 -4.11 -12.66
C SER A 16 15.82 -3.11 -11.98
N THR A 17 15.31 -1.98 -11.46
CA THR A 17 16.09 -1.00 -10.70
C THR A 17 16.35 -1.45 -9.25
N ILE A 18 15.49 -2.32 -8.70
CA ILE A 18 15.65 -2.89 -7.36
C ILE A 18 16.70 -4.00 -7.39
N HIS A 19 16.67 -4.85 -8.42
CA HIS A 19 17.67 -5.90 -8.61
C HIS A 19 17.84 -6.23 -10.09
N PHE A 20 19.09 -6.39 -10.53
CA PHE A 20 19.42 -6.66 -11.93
C PHE A 20 18.81 -7.96 -12.48
N LEU A 21 18.46 -8.92 -11.60
CA LEU A 21 17.79 -10.17 -11.96
C LEU A 21 16.28 -10.02 -12.21
N TYR A 22 15.67 -8.89 -11.86
CA TYR A 22 14.23 -8.66 -12.02
C TYR A 22 13.93 -8.00 -13.37
N GLN A 23 14.35 -8.66 -14.45
CA GLN A 23 14.07 -8.22 -15.82
C GLN A 23 12.95 -9.04 -16.42
N TYR A 24 11.79 -8.40 -16.61
CA TYR A 24 10.62 -9.03 -17.20
C TYR A 24 10.34 -8.44 -18.58
N SER A 25 10.18 -9.30 -19.57
CA SER A 25 9.85 -8.88 -20.93
C SER A 25 8.35 -8.66 -21.09
N LEU A 26 7.97 -7.84 -22.08
CA LEU A 26 6.56 -7.69 -22.45
C LEU A 26 5.93 -9.04 -22.81
N ARG A 27 6.69 -9.91 -23.46
CA ARG A 27 6.24 -11.26 -23.82
C ARG A 27 5.85 -12.07 -22.59
N PHE A 28 6.69 -12.07 -21.54
CA PHE A 28 6.36 -12.73 -20.27
C PHE A 28 5.07 -12.18 -19.65
N PHE A 29 4.86 -10.87 -19.68
CA PHE A 29 3.62 -10.27 -19.19
C PHE A 29 2.40 -10.67 -20.03
N MET A 30 2.52 -10.67 -21.36
CA MET A 30 1.45 -11.09 -22.27
C MET A 30 1.09 -12.57 -22.08
N ASP A 31 2.07 -13.45 -21.86
CA ASP A 31 1.83 -14.87 -21.58
C ASP A 31 1.02 -15.05 -20.27
N ILE A 32 1.28 -14.23 -19.24
CA ILE A 32 0.48 -14.22 -18.02
C ILE A 32 -0.94 -13.72 -18.30
N PHE A 33 -1.07 -12.66 -19.08
CA PHE A 33 -2.35 -12.06 -19.43
C PHE A 33 -3.23 -13.04 -20.22
N GLU A 34 -2.68 -13.70 -21.24
CA GLU A 34 -3.35 -14.75 -22.01
C GLU A 34 -3.76 -15.93 -21.13
N HIS A 35 -2.89 -16.35 -20.20
CA HIS A 35 -3.23 -17.40 -19.26
C HIS A 35 -4.44 -17.02 -18.38
N VAL A 36 -4.49 -15.79 -17.87
CA VAL A 36 -5.62 -15.31 -17.06
C VAL A 36 -6.90 -15.13 -17.89
N LEU A 37 -6.80 -14.83 -19.18
CA LEU A 37 -7.96 -14.71 -20.06
C LEU A 37 -8.55 -16.05 -20.49
N TYR A 38 -7.70 -17.02 -20.85
CA TYR A 38 -8.14 -18.26 -21.49
C TYR A 38 -8.21 -19.47 -20.55
N HIS A 39 -7.43 -19.49 -19.45
CA HIS A 39 -7.35 -20.65 -18.55
C HIS A 39 -8.06 -20.43 -17.21
N ASN A 40 -8.83 -19.36 -17.08
CA ASN A 40 -9.46 -18.99 -15.82
C ASN A 40 -10.87 -19.56 -15.70
N LYS A 41 -10.98 -20.70 -15.01
CA LYS A 41 -12.24 -21.40 -14.73
C LYS A 41 -13.29 -20.54 -14.01
N ARG A 42 -12.85 -19.45 -13.34
CA ARG A 42 -13.75 -18.51 -12.64
C ARG A 42 -14.59 -17.65 -13.60
N LEU A 43 -14.28 -17.65 -14.90
CA LEU A 43 -14.97 -16.87 -15.92
C LEU A 43 -16.01 -17.68 -16.72
N GLU A 44 -16.04 -19.01 -16.56
CA GLU A 44 -16.88 -19.91 -17.38
C GLU A 44 -18.39 -19.71 -17.14
N SER A 45 -18.78 -19.21 -15.97
CA SER A 45 -20.20 -19.05 -15.58
C SER A 45 -20.68 -17.59 -15.50
N ILE A 46 -19.88 -16.62 -15.95
CA ILE A 46 -20.17 -15.19 -15.75
C ILE A 46 -20.58 -14.53 -17.06
N THR A 47 -21.85 -14.10 -17.12
CA THR A 47 -22.44 -13.45 -18.30
C THR A 47 -22.28 -11.92 -18.27
N ASP A 48 -22.17 -11.31 -17.09
CA ASP A 48 -22.03 -9.86 -16.94
C ASP A 48 -20.62 -9.37 -17.34
N PRO A 49 -20.48 -8.49 -18.35
CA PRO A 49 -19.19 -7.96 -18.77
C PRO A 49 -18.44 -7.17 -17.68
N ALA A 50 -19.15 -6.48 -16.78
CA ALA A 50 -18.53 -5.65 -15.74
C ALA A 50 -17.91 -6.51 -14.62
N GLN A 51 -18.67 -7.48 -14.09
CA GLN A 51 -18.16 -8.45 -13.12
C GLN A 51 -17.02 -9.30 -13.70
N ARG A 52 -17.14 -9.70 -14.97
CA ARG A 52 -16.09 -10.46 -15.67
C ARG A 52 -14.77 -9.67 -15.69
N LEU A 53 -14.84 -8.36 -15.93
CA LEU A 53 -13.67 -7.49 -15.95
C LEU A 53 -12.99 -7.38 -14.58
N ASP A 54 -13.75 -7.20 -13.51
CA ASP A 54 -13.21 -7.12 -12.14
C ASP A 54 -12.50 -8.41 -11.73
N ILE A 55 -13.08 -9.56 -12.07
CA ILE A 55 -12.48 -10.87 -11.78
C ILE A 55 -11.19 -11.08 -12.58
N ILE A 56 -11.17 -10.72 -13.87
CA ILE A 56 -9.95 -10.77 -14.66
C ILE A 56 -8.87 -9.88 -14.04
N LEU A 57 -9.24 -8.67 -13.60
CA LEU A 57 -8.31 -7.75 -12.98
C LEU A 57 -7.72 -8.36 -11.70
N LYS A 58 -8.55 -8.85 -10.77
CA LYS A 58 -8.12 -9.52 -9.53
C LYS A 58 -7.21 -10.72 -9.82
N CYS A 59 -7.60 -11.60 -10.73
CA CYS A 59 -6.79 -12.77 -11.10
C CYS A 59 -5.47 -12.38 -11.78
N LEU A 60 -5.42 -11.28 -12.53
CA LEU A 60 -4.20 -10.77 -13.13
C LEU A 60 -3.20 -10.32 -12.05
N PHE A 61 -3.64 -9.52 -11.08
CA PHE A 61 -2.79 -9.08 -9.97
C PHE A 61 -2.27 -10.28 -9.14
N GLU A 62 -3.15 -11.24 -8.83
CA GLU A 62 -2.81 -12.45 -8.09
C GLU A 62 -1.77 -13.30 -8.85
N THR A 63 -2.02 -13.57 -10.14
CA THR A 63 -1.13 -14.40 -10.95
C THR A 63 0.23 -13.75 -11.17
N VAL A 64 0.26 -12.43 -11.40
CA VAL A 64 1.50 -11.66 -11.50
C VAL A 64 2.27 -11.74 -10.19
N PHE A 65 1.64 -11.50 -9.04
CA PHE A 65 2.30 -11.59 -7.74
C PHE A 65 2.88 -12.98 -7.48
N ILE A 66 2.11 -14.05 -7.69
CA ILE A 66 2.57 -15.42 -7.44
C ILE A 66 3.74 -15.80 -8.36
N ARG A 67 3.66 -15.47 -9.64
CA ARG A 67 4.71 -15.84 -10.61
C ARG A 67 5.99 -15.04 -10.39
N VAL A 68 5.89 -13.75 -10.15
CA VAL A 68 7.04 -12.85 -9.96
C VAL A 68 7.69 -13.10 -8.60
N SER A 69 6.91 -13.22 -7.51
CA SER A 69 7.45 -13.44 -6.16
C SER A 69 8.24 -14.75 -6.00
N ARG A 70 7.95 -15.78 -6.81
CA ARG A 70 8.71 -17.04 -6.86
C ARG A 70 10.16 -16.84 -7.31
N GLY A 71 10.41 -15.90 -8.22
CA GLY A 71 11.75 -15.54 -8.69
C GLY A 71 12.45 -14.48 -7.83
N MET A 72 11.78 -13.94 -6.81
CA MET A 72 12.28 -12.87 -5.97
C MET A 72 12.79 -13.35 -4.61
N LEU A 73 13.79 -12.65 -4.10
CA LEU A 73 14.21 -12.75 -2.70
C LEU A 73 13.03 -12.44 -1.78
N HIS A 74 12.93 -13.15 -0.66
CA HIS A 74 11.82 -13.00 0.28
C HIS A 74 11.63 -11.55 0.75
N ARG A 75 12.72 -10.83 1.01
CA ARG A 75 12.71 -9.42 1.43
C ARG A 75 12.05 -8.48 0.40
N ASP A 76 12.17 -8.77 -0.89
CA ASP A 76 11.69 -7.89 -1.96
C ASP A 76 10.21 -8.16 -2.31
N ARG A 77 9.64 -9.27 -1.81
CA ARG A 77 8.23 -9.64 -2.06
C ARG A 77 7.26 -8.64 -1.45
N ILE A 78 7.61 -8.07 -0.29
CA ILE A 78 6.78 -7.05 0.37
C ILE A 78 6.75 -5.78 -0.48
N THR A 79 7.91 -5.33 -0.98
CA THR A 79 7.99 -4.18 -1.89
C THR A 79 7.14 -4.39 -3.14
N LEU A 80 7.20 -5.59 -3.74
CA LEU A 80 6.33 -5.94 -4.87
C LEU A 80 4.84 -5.87 -4.48
N ALA A 81 4.46 -6.47 -3.35
CA ALA A 81 3.07 -6.48 -2.88
C ALA A 81 2.53 -5.07 -2.67
N VAL A 82 3.32 -4.18 -2.04
CA VAL A 82 2.96 -2.78 -1.81
C VAL A 82 2.79 -2.04 -3.13
N GLN A 83 3.71 -2.20 -4.09
CA GLN A 83 3.60 -1.56 -5.41
C GLN A 83 2.37 -2.05 -6.19
N LEU A 84 2.10 -3.36 -6.19
CA LEU A 84 0.91 -3.91 -6.82
C LEU A 84 -0.38 -3.40 -6.16
N THR A 85 -0.40 -3.32 -4.83
CA THR A 85 -1.56 -2.79 -4.07
C THR A 85 -1.81 -1.33 -4.39
N ARG A 86 -0.75 -0.51 -4.47
CA ARG A 86 -0.87 0.90 -4.88
C ARG A 86 -1.51 1.04 -6.27
N ILE A 87 -1.09 0.22 -7.25
CA ILE A 87 -1.68 0.23 -8.60
C ILE A 87 -3.13 -0.27 -8.55
N TYR A 88 -3.41 -1.31 -7.77
CA TYR A 88 -4.74 -1.88 -7.62
C TYR A 88 -5.73 -0.85 -7.07
N LEU A 89 -5.38 -0.18 -5.97
CA LEU A 89 -6.18 0.89 -5.37
C LEU A 89 -6.43 2.05 -6.34
N LYS A 90 -5.40 2.49 -7.06
CA LYS A 90 -5.52 3.52 -8.10
C LYS A 90 -6.50 3.13 -9.21
N ASN A 91 -6.60 1.85 -9.55
CA ASN A 91 -7.48 1.37 -10.60
C ASN A 91 -8.93 1.14 -10.14
N ILE A 92 -9.16 0.79 -8.86
CA ILE A 92 -10.50 0.47 -8.34
C ILE A 92 -11.21 1.69 -7.78
N VAL A 93 -10.51 2.51 -7.00
CA VAL A 93 -11.12 3.68 -6.34
C VAL A 93 -11.14 4.90 -7.27
N GLY A 94 -10.50 4.80 -8.45
CA GLY A 94 -10.38 5.90 -9.41
C GLY A 94 -9.52 7.06 -8.91
N ASN A 95 -9.40 8.12 -9.70
CA ASN A 95 -8.56 9.29 -9.41
C ASN A 95 -8.96 10.08 -8.12
N HIS A 96 -10.07 9.72 -7.47
CA HIS A 96 -10.61 10.47 -6.34
C HIS A 96 -9.99 10.07 -4.99
N MET A 97 -9.26 8.96 -4.94
CA MET A 97 -8.63 8.45 -3.72
C MET A 97 -7.24 7.88 -4.01
N THR A 98 -6.37 8.74 -4.51
CA THR A 98 -4.97 8.39 -4.70
C THR A 98 -4.21 8.63 -3.40
N PHE A 99 -3.89 7.57 -2.66
CA PHE A 99 -2.99 7.62 -1.48
C PHE A 99 -1.53 7.93 -1.86
N GLU A 100 -1.32 8.49 -3.05
CA GLU A 100 -0.02 8.75 -3.64
C GLU A 100 0.79 9.73 -2.80
N ASN A 101 0.11 10.73 -2.23
CA ASN A 101 0.72 11.67 -1.31
C ASN A 101 1.14 10.95 -0.03
N GLU A 102 0.29 10.14 0.58
CA GLU A 102 0.60 9.40 1.80
C GLU A 102 1.74 8.40 1.59
N PHE A 103 1.77 7.68 0.46
CA PHE A 103 2.89 6.81 0.09
C PHE A 103 4.19 7.58 -0.13
N PHE A 104 4.11 8.77 -0.73
CA PHE A 104 5.25 9.64 -0.95
C PHE A 104 5.78 10.21 0.38
N GLU A 105 4.90 10.73 1.23
CA GLU A 105 5.23 11.22 2.56
C GLU A 105 5.80 10.11 3.45
N MET A 106 5.28 8.89 3.37
CA MET A 106 5.86 7.74 4.09
C MET A 106 7.30 7.45 3.64
N ALA A 107 7.60 7.60 2.34
CA ALA A 107 8.95 7.42 1.82
C ALA A 107 9.88 8.56 2.27
N GLN A 108 9.40 9.81 2.27
CA GLN A 108 10.19 10.98 2.70
C GLN A 108 10.42 11.03 4.21
N ALA A 109 9.49 10.52 5.02
CA ALA A 109 9.63 10.46 6.48
C ALA A 109 10.88 9.70 6.96
N LEU A 110 11.47 8.86 6.10
CA LEU A 110 12.71 8.12 6.35
C LEU A 110 13.98 8.94 6.04
N GLU A 111 13.86 10.02 5.26
CA GLU A 111 14.99 10.79 4.71
C GLU A 111 15.10 12.21 5.27
N GLU A 112 13.99 12.82 5.71
CA GLU A 112 14.00 14.22 6.14
C GLU A 112 14.49 14.45 7.59
N ASN A 113 15.35 15.46 7.76
CA ASN A 113 15.65 16.08 9.04
C ASN A 113 14.59 17.14 9.39
N THR A 114 13.38 16.69 9.73
CA THR A 114 12.29 17.59 10.15
C THR A 114 12.53 18.13 11.57
N ASP A 115 12.14 19.38 11.83
CA ASP A 115 12.10 19.96 13.19
C ASP A 115 11.31 19.07 14.15
N MET A 116 11.86 18.80 15.32
CA MET A 116 11.24 17.93 16.33
C MET A 116 10.02 18.61 16.98
N VAL A 117 8.88 17.91 17.04
CA VAL A 117 7.78 18.30 17.92
C VAL A 117 8.22 18.15 19.38
N ARG A 118 7.84 19.11 20.21
CA ARG A 118 7.98 19.03 21.67
C ARG A 118 6.89 18.14 22.27
N ILE A 119 6.90 16.85 21.93
CA ILE A 119 6.07 15.86 22.62
C ILE A 119 6.88 15.31 23.80
N ASP A 120 6.35 15.52 25.00
CA ASP A 120 6.99 15.19 26.29
C ASP A 120 6.84 13.71 26.68
N ASN A 121 6.86 12.82 25.67
CA ASN A 121 6.77 11.38 25.87
C ASN A 121 8.15 10.73 25.70
N LYS A 122 8.30 9.50 26.24
CA LYS A 122 9.48 8.61 26.15
C LYS A 122 9.82 8.13 24.71
N LEU A 123 9.46 8.92 23.70
CA LEU A 123 9.73 8.64 22.31
C LEU A 123 11.18 8.99 21.97
N SER A 124 11.80 8.13 21.18
CA SER A 124 13.12 8.37 20.62
C SER A 124 13.10 9.52 19.60
N ASP A 125 14.26 10.16 19.40
CA ASP A 125 14.39 11.28 18.45
C ASP A 125 13.90 10.94 17.02
N PRO A 126 14.15 9.74 16.46
CA PRO A 126 13.57 9.35 15.16
C PRO A 126 12.03 9.29 15.17
N GLN A 127 11.43 8.81 16.26
CA GLN A 127 9.97 8.75 16.39
C GLN A 127 9.36 10.14 16.48
N LYS A 128 10.00 11.07 17.21
CA LYS A 128 9.55 12.47 17.28
C LYS A 128 9.58 13.15 15.92
N ARG A 129 10.61 12.91 15.11
CA ARG A 129 10.68 13.43 13.73
C ARG A 129 9.60 12.85 12.82
N ALA A 130 9.38 11.53 12.89
CA ALA A 130 8.31 10.89 12.13
C ALA A 130 6.93 11.47 12.47
N LEU A 131 6.66 11.72 13.76
CA LEU A 131 5.43 12.38 14.19
C LEU A 131 5.33 13.82 13.66
N SER A 132 6.43 14.60 13.72
CA SER A 132 6.46 15.95 13.12
C SER A 132 6.10 15.94 11.65
N HIS A 133 6.68 15.00 10.91
CA HIS A 133 6.46 14.85 9.48
C HIS A 133 5.00 14.50 9.18
N LEU A 134 4.43 13.52 9.91
CA LEU A 134 3.03 13.13 9.79
C LEU A 134 2.06 14.27 10.08
N THR A 135 2.29 15.04 11.15
CA THR A 135 1.43 16.17 11.53
C THR A 135 1.48 17.31 10.52
N LYS A 136 2.63 17.56 9.89
CA LYS A 136 2.79 18.62 8.89
C LYS A 136 2.21 18.24 7.53
N ASN A 137 2.49 17.01 7.06
CA ASN A 137 2.28 16.65 5.66
C ASN A 137 1.00 15.85 5.43
N ILE A 138 0.40 15.25 6.47
CA ILE A 138 -0.82 14.45 6.31
C ILE A 138 -2.00 15.11 7.04
N PRO A 139 -3.06 15.54 6.32
CA PRO A 139 -4.21 16.24 6.90
C PRO A 139 -4.92 15.50 8.04
N SER A 140 -5.02 14.18 7.96
CA SER A 140 -5.67 13.34 8.97
C SER A 140 -4.93 13.27 10.31
N PHE A 141 -3.66 13.69 10.35
CA PHE A 141 -2.80 13.67 11.54
C PHE A 141 -2.50 15.06 12.10
N LYS A 142 -3.24 16.11 11.66
CA LYS A 142 -3.05 17.49 12.15
C LYS A 142 -3.27 17.63 13.66
N ASN A 143 -4.19 16.86 14.24
CA ASN A 143 -4.50 16.90 15.68
C ASN A 143 -3.82 15.77 16.49
N LEU A 144 -2.78 15.13 15.93
CA LEU A 144 -2.08 14.00 16.53
C LEU A 144 -1.59 14.30 17.96
N GLU A 145 -0.99 15.46 18.17
CA GLU A 145 -0.49 15.89 19.49
C GLU A 145 -1.62 15.97 20.54
N ARG A 146 -2.80 16.44 20.14
CA ARG A 146 -3.97 16.54 21.02
C ARG A 146 -4.51 15.15 21.35
N HIS A 147 -4.57 14.24 20.37
CA HIS A 147 -5.03 12.86 20.58
C HIS A 147 -4.09 12.07 21.49
N ILE A 148 -2.77 12.22 21.31
CA ILE A 148 -1.76 11.61 22.18
C ILE A 148 -1.90 12.16 23.61
N SER A 149 -2.01 13.49 23.77
CA SER A 149 -2.15 14.13 25.08
C SER A 149 -3.44 13.75 25.81
N SER A 150 -4.50 13.41 25.07
CA SER A 150 -5.78 12.97 25.66
C SER A 150 -5.78 11.50 26.07
N ASN A 151 -4.91 10.68 25.48
CA ASN A 151 -4.86 9.22 25.66
C ASN A 151 -3.45 8.72 26.02
N VAL A 152 -2.72 9.45 26.86
CA VAL A 152 -1.30 9.16 27.19
C VAL A 152 -1.14 7.75 27.77
N ASP A 153 -2.01 7.34 28.70
CA ASP A 153 -1.90 6.02 29.35
C ASP A 153 -2.08 4.85 28.36
N THR A 154 -3.00 4.99 27.40
CA THR A 154 -3.24 3.98 26.36
C THR A 154 -2.09 3.95 25.37
N PHE A 155 -1.59 5.12 24.98
CA PHE A 155 -0.47 5.25 24.06
C PHE A 155 0.83 4.70 24.66
N ASP A 156 1.10 4.96 25.94
CA ASP A 156 2.26 4.43 26.65
C ASP A 156 2.18 2.92 26.85
N LYS A 157 0.99 2.38 27.15
CA LYS A 157 0.78 0.92 27.20
C LYS A 157 1.02 0.27 25.84
N TRP A 158 0.57 0.90 24.76
CA TRP A 158 0.79 0.45 23.39
C TRP A 158 2.27 0.50 23.01
N LEU A 159 2.98 1.58 23.35
CA LEU A 159 4.40 1.74 23.03
C LEU A 159 5.27 0.66 23.71
N ASN A 160 4.85 0.21 24.89
CA ASN A 160 5.56 -0.81 25.66
C ASN A 160 5.00 -2.23 25.47
N SER A 161 3.96 -2.43 24.65
CA SER A 161 3.38 -3.76 24.43
C SER A 161 4.17 -4.53 23.37
N ASN A 162 4.31 -5.85 23.59
CA ASN A 162 4.91 -6.76 22.61
C ASN A 162 3.98 -7.07 21.42
N ASP A 163 2.71 -6.69 21.50
CA ASP A 163 1.67 -6.87 20.48
C ASP A 163 1.09 -5.51 20.03
N ASN A 164 2.00 -4.61 19.67
CA ASN A 164 1.67 -3.24 19.24
C ASN A 164 0.88 -3.22 17.92
N ALA A 165 1.04 -4.21 17.05
CA ALA A 165 0.36 -4.26 15.76
C ALA A 165 -1.16 -4.50 15.89
N SER A 166 -1.61 -5.23 16.91
CA SER A 166 -3.04 -5.54 17.11
C SER A 166 -3.79 -4.52 17.99
N GLN A 167 -3.10 -3.64 18.70
CA GLN A 167 -3.70 -2.68 19.64
C GLN A 167 -3.37 -1.21 19.34
N VAL A 168 -3.36 -0.83 18.06
CA VAL A 168 -3.04 0.54 17.63
C VAL A 168 -4.13 1.52 18.12
N PRO A 169 -3.78 2.54 18.93
CA PRO A 169 -4.73 3.55 19.36
C PRO A 169 -5.14 4.46 18.20
N VAL A 170 -6.40 4.89 18.19
CA VAL A 170 -6.90 5.85 17.20
C VAL A 170 -6.36 7.22 17.56
N VAL A 171 -5.39 7.70 16.78
CA VAL A 171 -4.70 8.97 16.99
C VAL A 171 -4.86 9.95 15.82
N TRP A 172 -5.75 9.62 14.89
CA TRP A 172 -6.08 10.42 13.71
C TRP A 172 -7.53 10.90 13.78
N ASP A 173 -7.81 12.00 13.08
CA ASP A 173 -9.17 12.48 12.92
C ASP A 173 -9.89 11.58 11.91
N ASN A 174 -11.09 11.09 12.26
CA ASN A 174 -11.90 10.24 11.39
C ASN A 174 -12.32 11.00 10.12
N THR A 175 -11.48 10.95 9.09
CA THR A 175 -11.82 11.38 7.73
C THR A 175 -11.66 10.28 6.68
N THR A 176 -11.32 9.05 7.06
CA THR A 176 -11.14 7.98 6.07
C THR A 176 -11.68 6.65 6.58
N ASN A 177 -13.00 6.50 6.49
CA ASN A 177 -13.69 5.20 6.57
C ASN A 177 -13.45 4.33 5.32
N GLU A 178 -12.68 4.79 4.34
CA GLU A 178 -12.80 4.27 2.97
C GLU A 178 -11.84 3.12 2.66
N ILE A 179 -10.69 2.98 3.34
CA ILE A 179 -9.80 1.80 3.20
C ILE A 179 -10.39 0.60 3.93
N SER A 180 -10.86 0.79 5.16
CA SER A 180 -11.58 -0.25 5.91
C SER A 180 -12.82 -0.68 5.13
N THR A 181 -13.56 0.25 4.53
CA THR A 181 -14.72 -0.13 3.70
C THR A 181 -14.30 -0.86 2.43
N ALA A 182 -13.25 -0.44 1.72
CA ALA A 182 -12.80 -1.05 0.46
C ALA A 182 -12.06 -2.40 0.59
N VAL A 183 -11.41 -2.67 1.73
CA VAL A 183 -10.73 -3.95 2.00
C VAL A 183 -11.70 -5.02 2.52
N TYR A 184 -12.82 -4.62 3.13
CA TYR A 184 -13.87 -5.52 3.64
C TYR A 184 -15.15 -5.57 2.78
N SER A 185 -15.20 -4.88 1.64
CA SER A 185 -16.28 -4.99 0.62
C SER A 185 -15.89 -5.92 -0.53
#